data_AF-A0A7R8YMJ3-F1
#
_entry.id   AF-A0A7R8YMJ3-F1
#
_cell.length_a   1.000
_cell.length_b   1.000
_cell.length_c   1.000
_cell.angle_alpha   90.00
_cell.angle_beta   90.00
_cell.angle_gamma   90.00
#
_symmetry.space_group_name_H-M   'P 1'
#
loop_
_entity.id
_entity.type
_entity.pdbx_description
1 polymer ?
#
loop_
_entity_poly.entity_id
_entity_poly.type
_entity_poly.pdbx_seq_one_letter_code
_entity_poly.pdbx_strand_id
1 'polypeptide(L)'
;MCEAFSDDEEHIQELIERFWKLDELDHAQRTLTAAEKRCKTHFAQHNTKSGEGQLIVRLPLVANPSILGDSRQMAVNRFLALERLLSKNTVVKAQYIEFIKEYKSLGHMSRSDPSNLFPAHYFVPHHYVLKRYY
;
A
#
# COMPACT_ATOMS: atom_id res chain seq x y z
N MET A 1 22.50 -38.81 -22.45
CA MET A 1 21.16 -39.38 -22.23
C MET A 1 20.63 -38.71 -20.97
N CYS A 2 19.76 -37.72 -21.14
CA CYS A 2 19.23 -36.87 -20.07
C CYS A 2 17.96 -37.54 -19.51
N GLU A 3 18.05 -38.18 -18.36
CA GLU A 3 16.90 -38.81 -17.69
C GLU A 3 16.94 -38.56 -16.17
N ALA A 4 17.06 -37.29 -15.77
CA ALA A 4 17.02 -36.92 -14.33
C ALA A 4 16.35 -35.56 -14.07
N PHE A 5 15.47 -35.09 -14.95
CA PHE A 5 14.71 -33.84 -14.78
C PHE A 5 13.18 -34.04 -14.80
N SER A 6 12.70 -35.29 -14.92
CA SER A 6 11.27 -35.59 -15.10
C SER A 6 10.52 -35.82 -13.78
N ASP A 7 11.12 -36.54 -12.83
CA ASP A 7 10.45 -36.91 -11.56
C ASP A 7 10.19 -35.68 -10.65
N ASP A 8 11.10 -34.69 -10.67
CA ASP A 8 10.95 -33.48 -9.85
C ASP A 8 9.83 -32.56 -10.36
N GLU A 9 9.60 -32.50 -11.68
CA GLU A 9 8.50 -31.70 -12.25
C GLU A 9 7.14 -32.31 -11.93
N GLU A 10 7.00 -33.63 -12.04
CA GLU A 10 5.76 -34.33 -11.75
C GLU A 10 5.42 -34.23 -10.26
N HIS A 11 6.41 -34.38 -9.37
CA HIS A 11 6.23 -34.20 -7.94
C HIS A 11 5.85 -32.76 -7.55
N ILE A 12 6.47 -31.75 -8.19
CA ILE A 12 6.12 -30.34 -7.97
C ILE A 12 4.69 -30.06 -8.47
N GLN A 13 4.29 -30.60 -9.62
CA GLN A 13 2.93 -30.45 -10.12
C GLN A 13 1.90 -31.06 -9.16
N GLU A 14 2.15 -32.25 -8.63
CA GLU A 14 1.31 -32.89 -7.61
C GLU A 14 1.20 -32.05 -6.34
N LEU A 15 2.32 -31.48 -5.87
CA LEU A 15 2.36 -30.60 -4.70
C LEU A 15 1.56 -29.31 -4.93
N ILE A 16 1.70 -28.67 -6.10
CA ILE A 16 0.95 -27.47 -6.47
C ILE A 16 -0.54 -27.78 -6.57
N GLU A 17 -0.92 -28.87 -7.23
CA GLU A 17 -2.32 -29.29 -7.32
C GLU A 17 -2.92 -29.57 -5.94
N ARG A 18 -2.20 -30.28 -5.09
CA ARG A 18 -2.66 -30.61 -3.74
C ARG A 18 -2.77 -29.34 -2.89
N PHE A 19 -1.86 -28.39 -3.04
CA PHE A 19 -1.93 -27.09 -2.38
C PHE A 19 -3.19 -26.33 -2.77
N TRP A 20 -3.47 -26.20 -4.07
CA TRP A 20 -4.69 -25.51 -4.54
C TRP A 20 -5.97 -26.22 -4.10
N LYS A 21 -6.01 -27.55 -4.12
CA LYS A 21 -7.15 -28.33 -3.60
C LYS A 21 -7.40 -28.04 -2.12
N LEU A 22 -6.36 -27.85 -1.31
CA LEU A 22 -6.51 -27.51 0.12
C LEU A 22 -6.98 -26.07 0.34
N ASP A 23 -6.45 -25.11 -0.43
CA ASP A 23 -6.83 -23.69 -0.33
C ASP A 23 -8.30 -23.46 -0.78
N GLU A 24 -8.78 -24.19 -1.78
CA GLU A 24 -10.15 -24.07 -2.29
C GLU A 24 -11.23 -24.63 -1.35
N LEU A 25 -10.92 -25.68 -0.57
CA LEU A 25 -11.90 -26.36 0.30
C LEU A 25 -12.45 -25.44 1.39
N ASP A 26 -11.64 -24.53 1.91
CA ASP A 26 -12.03 -23.60 2.98
C ASP A 26 -12.91 -22.44 2.48
N HIS A 27 -12.95 -22.21 1.15
CA HIS A 27 -13.70 -21.13 0.52
C HIS A 27 -15.10 -21.55 0.04
N ALA A 28 -15.30 -22.81 -0.36
CA ALA A 28 -16.56 -23.28 -0.93
C ALA A 28 -17.71 -23.39 0.10
N GLN A 29 -17.39 -23.64 1.38
CA GLN A 29 -18.39 -23.85 2.45
C GLN A 29 -18.53 -22.66 3.40
N ARG A 30 -17.64 -21.66 3.31
CA ARG A 30 -17.60 -20.54 4.25
C ARG A 30 -18.52 -19.41 3.82
N THR A 31 -19.43 -19.03 4.71
CA THR A 31 -20.20 -17.79 4.53
C THR A 31 -19.29 -16.59 4.74
N LEU A 32 -19.20 -15.71 3.73
CA LEU A 32 -18.43 -14.48 3.84
C LEU A 32 -19.01 -13.55 4.92
N THR A 33 -18.13 -12.98 5.73
CA THR A 33 -18.46 -11.89 6.65
C THR A 33 -18.93 -10.65 5.87
N ALA A 34 -19.64 -9.74 6.55
CA ALA A 34 -20.06 -8.49 5.93
C ALA A 34 -18.87 -7.64 5.42
N ALA A 35 -17.73 -7.68 6.12
CA ALA A 35 -16.52 -6.97 5.69
C ALA A 35 -15.94 -7.56 4.40
N GLU A 36 -15.87 -8.90 4.30
CA GLU A 36 -15.38 -9.58 3.09
C GLU A 36 -16.30 -9.33 1.89
N LYS A 37 -17.63 -9.39 2.08
CA LYS A 37 -18.60 -9.06 1.02
C LYS A 37 -18.41 -7.63 0.51
N ARG A 38 -18.23 -6.66 1.41
CA ARG A 38 -17.93 -5.26 1.05
C ARG A 38 -16.62 -5.14 0.29
N CYS A 39 -15.56 -5.82 0.74
CA CYS A 39 -14.26 -5.82 0.08
C CYS A 39 -14.34 -6.38 -1.34
N LYS A 40 -14.94 -7.56 -1.53
CA LYS A 40 -15.14 -8.17 -2.85
C LYS A 40 -15.94 -7.25 -3.79
N THR A 41 -17.03 -6.66 -3.28
CA THR A 41 -17.85 -5.72 -4.05
C THR A 41 -17.06 -4.47 -4.44
N HIS A 42 -16.32 -3.87 -3.51
CA HIS A 42 -15.49 -2.69 -3.76
C HIS A 42 -14.40 -2.99 -4.80
N PHE A 43 -13.70 -4.11 -4.65
CA PHE A 43 -12.69 -4.55 -5.59
C PHE A 43 -13.30 -4.69 -6.99
N ALA A 44 -14.40 -5.43 -7.14
CA ALA A 44 -15.06 -5.65 -8.43
C ALA A 44 -15.49 -4.33 -9.10
N GLN A 45 -15.93 -3.33 -8.31
CA GLN A 45 -16.37 -2.03 -8.80
C GLN A 45 -15.24 -1.05 -9.10
N HIS A 46 -14.07 -1.22 -8.49
CA HIS A 46 -13.00 -0.22 -8.49
C HIS A 46 -11.62 -0.81 -8.79
N ASN A 47 -11.57 -1.84 -9.64
CA ASN A 47 -10.33 -2.32 -10.24
C ASN A 47 -10.31 -1.97 -11.73
N THR A 48 -9.13 -1.67 -12.25
CA THR A 48 -8.87 -1.43 -13.68
C THR A 48 -7.51 -2.03 -14.04
N LYS A 49 -7.25 -2.26 -15.33
CA LYS A 49 -5.91 -2.63 -15.80
C LYS A 49 -5.27 -1.42 -16.46
N SER A 50 -4.02 -1.16 -16.12
CA SER A 50 -3.14 -0.23 -16.84
C SER A 50 -2.92 -0.71 -18.28
N GLY A 51 -2.51 0.19 -19.18
CA GLY A 51 -2.09 -0.17 -20.54
C GLY A 51 -0.92 -1.17 -20.58
N GLU A 52 -0.15 -1.26 -19.49
CA GLU A 52 0.95 -2.22 -19.30
C GLU A 52 0.50 -3.53 -18.61
N GLY A 53 -0.80 -3.74 -18.39
CA GLY A 53 -1.35 -4.95 -17.77
C GLY A 53 -1.35 -4.98 -16.24
N GLN A 54 -0.82 -3.96 -15.57
CA GLN A 54 -0.83 -3.83 -14.11
C GLN A 54 -2.26 -3.62 -13.59
N LEU A 55 -2.64 -4.31 -12.52
CA LEU A 55 -3.94 -4.12 -11.88
C LEU A 55 -3.90 -2.90 -10.95
N ILE A 56 -4.73 -1.90 -11.25
CA ILE A 56 -4.92 -0.70 -10.43
C ILE A 56 -6.20 -0.88 -9.61
N VAL A 57 -6.07 -0.87 -8.30
CA VAL A 57 -7.18 -1.09 -7.36
C VAL A 57 -7.34 0.13 -6.47
N ARG A 58 -8.59 0.59 -6.32
CA ARG A 58 -8.91 1.59 -5.31
C ARG A 58 -8.89 0.96 -3.91
N LEU A 59 -8.20 1.60 -2.97
CA LEU A 59 -8.19 1.14 -1.59
C LEU A 59 -9.56 1.37 -0.93
N PRO A 60 -10.17 0.34 -0.32
CA PRO A 60 -11.42 0.48 0.41
C PRO A 60 -11.18 1.21 1.73
N LEU A 61 -12.13 2.07 2.11
CA LEU A 61 -12.15 2.73 3.42
C LEU A 61 -13.09 1.96 4.35
N VAL A 62 -12.59 1.61 5.54
CA VAL A 62 -13.33 0.80 6.52
C VAL A 62 -14.51 1.57 7.12
N ALA A 63 -14.38 2.89 7.21
CA ALA A 63 -15.38 3.81 7.73
C ALA A 63 -15.49 5.05 6.84
N ASN A 64 -16.52 5.86 7.07
CA ASN A 64 -16.68 7.14 6.38
C ASN A 64 -15.48 8.06 6.72
N PRO A 65 -14.74 8.58 5.73
CA PRO A 65 -13.55 9.40 5.97
C PRO A 65 -13.79 10.68 6.78
N SER A 66 -15.04 11.15 6.88
CA SER A 66 -15.41 12.28 7.75
C SER A 66 -14.97 12.10 9.20
N ILE A 67 -14.74 10.87 9.67
CA ILE A 67 -14.18 10.60 11.01
C ILE A 67 -12.80 11.22 11.25
N LEU A 68 -12.06 11.54 10.17
CA LEU A 68 -10.72 12.11 10.25
C LEU A 68 -10.73 13.60 10.68
N GLY A 69 -11.90 14.25 10.65
CA GLY A 69 -12.07 15.65 11.07
C GLY A 69 -11.09 16.61 10.39
N ASP A 70 -10.57 17.57 11.15
CA ASP A 70 -9.52 18.49 10.67
C ASP A 70 -8.13 17.82 10.69
N SER A 71 -7.96 16.85 9.79
CA SER A 71 -6.69 16.15 9.57
C SER A 71 -5.55 17.09 9.16
N ARG A 72 -5.88 18.23 8.52
CA ARG A 72 -4.89 19.21 8.05
C ARG A 72 -4.17 19.88 9.20
N GLN A 73 -4.90 20.42 10.17
CA GLN A 73 -4.28 21.09 11.31
C GLN A 73 -3.38 20.14 12.10
N MET A 74 -3.82 18.89 12.28
CA MET A 74 -3.00 17.85 12.91
C MET A 74 -1.72 17.56 12.11
N ALA A 75 -1.82 17.39 10.79
CA ALA A 75 -0.67 17.12 9.94
C ALA A 75 0.36 18.28 9.96
N VAL A 76 -0.11 19.53 9.91
CA VAL A 76 0.74 20.73 10.00
C VAL A 76 1.48 20.79 11.34
N ASN A 77 0.77 20.58 12.45
CA ASN A 77 1.40 20.60 13.78
C ASN A 77 2.51 19.54 13.91
N ARG A 78 2.29 18.34 13.35
CA ARG A 78 3.28 17.26 13.33
C ARG A 78 4.44 17.58 12.39
N PHE A 79 4.19 18.18 11.25
CA PHE A 79 5.24 18.63 10.33
C PHE A 79 6.16 19.68 10.98
N LEU A 80 5.61 20.69 11.65
CA LEU A 80 6.41 21.69 12.37
C LEU A 80 7.23 21.06 13.52
N ALA A 81 6.68 20.05 14.18
CA ALA A 81 7.43 19.29 15.19
C ALA A 81 8.58 18.48 14.57
N LEU A 82 8.35 17.87 13.40
CA LEU A 82 9.39 17.18 12.63
C LEU A 82 10.50 18.16 12.22
N GLU A 83 10.16 19.36 11.72
CA GLU A 83 11.16 20.36 11.36
C GLU A 83 12.04 20.77 12.55
N ARG A 84 11.43 20.98 13.73
CA ARG A 84 12.18 21.26 14.98
C ARG A 84 13.05 20.10 15.44
N LEU A 85 12.67 18.85 15.14
CA LEU A 85 13.47 17.67 15.45
C LEU A 85 14.66 17.58 14.50
N LEU A 86 14.42 17.72 13.20
CA LEU A 86 15.44 17.66 12.15
C LEU A 86 16.44 18.82 12.27
N SER A 87 16.01 20.00 12.72
CA SER A 87 16.93 21.13 12.93
C SER A 87 18.00 20.84 13.98
N LYS A 88 17.73 19.94 14.93
CA LYS A 88 18.70 19.52 15.96
C LYS A 88 19.70 18.48 15.48
N ASN A 89 19.44 17.80 14.36
CA ASN A 89 20.32 16.76 13.81
C ASN A 89 20.47 16.97 12.29
N THR A 90 21.55 17.64 11.91
CA THR A 90 21.83 18.01 10.52
C THR A 90 22.04 16.80 9.60
N VAL A 91 22.59 15.71 10.12
CA VAL A 91 22.81 14.46 9.36
C VAL A 91 21.47 13.84 8.99
N VAL A 92 20.58 13.65 9.97
CA VAL A 92 19.24 13.08 9.73
C VAL A 92 18.41 14.00 8.84
N LYS A 93 18.55 15.32 8.99
CA LYS A 93 17.89 16.30 8.11
C LYS A 93 18.32 16.15 6.66
N ALA A 94 19.63 16.00 6.40
CA ALA A 94 20.14 15.82 5.05
C ALA A 94 19.57 14.54 4.40
N GLN A 95 19.58 13.42 5.12
CA GLN A 95 19.02 12.13 4.67
C GLN A 95 17.51 12.24 4.39
N TYR A 96 16.76 12.90 5.26
CA TYR A 96 15.33 13.13 5.05
C TYR A 96 15.06 13.94 3.78
N ILE A 97 15.79 15.02 3.56
CA ILE A 97 15.64 15.87 2.36
C ILE A 97 15.99 15.09 1.09
N GLU A 98 17.06 14.32 1.13
CA GLU A 98 17.48 13.47 0.01
C GLU A 98 16.40 12.45 -0.35
N PHE A 99 15.85 11.73 0.64
CA PHE A 99 14.75 10.80 0.45
C PHE A 99 13.51 11.46 -0.17
N ILE A 100 13.10 12.63 0.34
CA ILE A 100 11.92 13.35 -0.20
C ILE A 100 12.15 13.76 -1.66
N LYS A 101 13.38 14.16 -2.03
CA LYS A 101 13.73 14.48 -3.42
C LYS A 101 13.67 13.24 -4.31
N GLU A 102 14.27 12.13 -3.88
CA GLU A 102 14.26 10.87 -4.61
C GLU A 102 12.83 10.35 -4.81
N TYR A 103 12.04 10.31 -3.74
CA TYR A 103 10.65 9.84 -3.77
C TYR A 103 9.79 10.70 -4.71
N LYS A 104 10.09 12.00 -4.83
CA LYS A 104 9.50 12.86 -5.85
C LYS A 104 10.01 12.53 -7.26
N SER A 105 11.31 12.32 -7.47
CA SER A 105 11.85 12.00 -8.81
C SER A 105 11.38 10.66 -9.35
N LEU A 106 11.09 9.70 -8.46
CA LEU A 106 10.48 8.42 -8.81
C LEU A 106 8.97 8.52 -9.15
N GLY A 107 8.39 9.72 -9.08
CA GLY A 107 6.98 9.94 -9.36
C GLY A 107 6.04 9.46 -8.24
N HIS A 108 6.57 9.12 -7.06
CA HIS A 108 5.76 8.66 -5.94
C HIS A 108 5.08 9.81 -5.16
N MET A 109 5.48 11.06 -5.39
CA MET A 109 4.76 12.23 -4.89
C MET A 109 4.73 13.36 -5.93
N SER A 110 3.69 14.20 -5.85
CA SER A 110 3.57 15.43 -6.63
C SER A 110 3.11 16.58 -5.74
N ARG A 111 3.29 17.82 -6.19
CA ARG A 111 2.80 18.98 -5.47
C ARG A 111 1.27 18.98 -5.54
N SER A 112 0.61 19.08 -4.39
CA SER A 112 -0.85 19.21 -4.36
C SER A 112 -1.28 20.56 -4.92
N ASP A 113 -2.38 20.56 -5.67
CA ASP A 113 -3.03 21.77 -6.16
C ASP A 113 -3.99 22.31 -5.10
N PRO A 114 -3.75 23.50 -4.52
CA PRO A 114 -4.63 24.09 -3.51
C PRO A 114 -6.00 24.48 -4.05
N SER A 115 -6.16 24.60 -5.36
CA SER A 115 -7.44 24.96 -6.00
C SER A 115 -8.35 23.75 -6.21
N ASN A 116 -7.79 22.53 -6.18
CA ASN A 116 -8.51 21.29 -6.41
C ASN A 116 -8.90 20.59 -5.09
N LEU A 117 -9.50 21.33 -4.14
CA LEU A 117 -9.88 20.79 -2.82
C LEU A 117 -11.20 19.99 -2.81
N PHE A 118 -11.75 19.69 -3.99
CA PHE A 118 -12.92 18.84 -4.18
C PHE A 118 -12.54 17.58 -4.96
N PRO A 119 -12.92 16.36 -4.51
CA PRO A 119 -13.63 16.03 -3.26
C PRO A 119 -12.73 16.11 -2.01
N ALA A 120 -13.29 15.84 -0.82
CA ALA A 120 -12.63 15.98 0.48
C ALA A 120 -11.19 15.42 0.53
N HIS A 121 -10.24 16.28 0.91
CA HIS A 121 -8.83 15.93 1.11
C HIS A 121 -8.55 15.61 2.56
N TYR A 122 -7.74 14.59 2.78
CA TYR A 122 -7.26 14.19 4.08
C TYR A 122 -5.74 14.25 4.11
N PHE A 123 -5.19 14.80 5.19
CA PHE A 123 -3.77 15.00 5.33
C PHE A 123 -3.21 14.01 6.35
N VAL A 124 -2.18 13.26 5.95
CA VAL A 124 -1.46 12.34 6.83
C VAL A 124 -0.08 12.92 7.10
N PRO A 125 0.35 13.04 8.37
CA PRO A 125 1.69 13.49 8.68
C PRO A 125 2.71 12.46 8.18
N HIS A 126 3.74 12.92 7.47
CA HIS A 126 4.83 12.06 7.05
C HIS A 126 5.68 11.66 8.27
N HIS A 127 5.90 10.36 8.46
CA HIS A 127 6.76 9.82 9.50
C HIS A 127 8.00 9.19 8.86
N TYR A 128 9.19 9.70 9.19
CA TYR A 128 10.43 9.13 8.66
C TYR A 128 10.87 7.93 9.49
N VAL A 129 11.48 6.94 8.85
CA VAL A 129 12.05 5.75 9.49
C VAL A 129 13.53 5.73 9.19
N LEU A 130 14.36 5.56 10.22
CA LEU A 130 15.80 5.39 10.06
C LEU A 130 16.12 3.91 9.98
N LYS A 131 16.83 3.52 8.91
CA LYS A 131 17.38 2.17 8.80
C LYS A 131 18.52 2.05 9.81
N ARG A 132 18.36 1.19 10.82
CA ARG A 132 19.44 0.78 11.71
C ARG A 132 20.04 -0.51 11.16
N TYR A 133 21.31 -0.46 10.81
CA TYR A 133 22.08 -1.68 10.57
C TYR A 133 22.51 -2.20 11.95
N TYR A 134 22.12 -3.44 12.27
CA TYR A 134 22.59 -4.18 13.43
C TYR A 134 23.81 -5.01 13.05
#